data_AF-A0A4Q5RBE4-F1
#
_entry.id   AF-A0A4Q5RBE4-F1
#
_cell.length_a   1.000
_cell.length_b   1.000
_cell.length_c   1.000
_cell.angle_alpha   90.00
_cell.angle_beta   90.00
_cell.angle_gamma   90.00
#
_symmetry.space_group_name_H-M   'P 1'
#
loop_
_entity.id
_entity.type
_entity.pdbx_description
1 polymer ?
#
loop_
_entity_poly.entity_id
_entity_poly.type
_entity_poly.pdbx_seq_one_letter_code
_entity_poly.pdbx_strand_id
1 'polypeptide(L)'
;MNKYMPMCPVQWLTARHQQPLLPILHHFNLLGLFSAQKYDSQINYTAGLPGTFITTAVQSPLASPNTVGTEGFDANTFVSYAGRLTYDYKVKYLFTAAVRQDASSRFGPNNRYAVFPSFSLGWRLSEEPFLKPILEKVKINELKLRGGYGRTGNANIGSFTYVNAITLNKNYASGNNRLYGSQQSGFANPDLTWEKNDQTSVGADLGFFNNNVVITADYFVRNSNGMLLSKALPLDVGYATTYQANLGKLQNKGFEFSATTSFNLGQVRWVANANFSTYRTKVLDLGGPSSLPA
;
A
#
# COMPACT_ATOMS: atom_id res chain seq x y z
N MET A 1 -7.61 1.43 -22.72
CA MET A 1 -7.21 2.85 -22.84
C MET A 1 -7.25 3.44 -21.43
N ASN A 2 -6.11 3.65 -20.78
CA ASN A 2 -6.06 4.07 -19.37
C ASN A 2 -6.52 5.52 -19.21
N LYS A 3 -7.75 5.74 -18.71
CA LYS A 3 -8.20 7.09 -18.30
C LYS A 3 -7.85 7.33 -16.84
N TYR A 4 -6.70 7.95 -16.60
CA TYR A 4 -6.39 8.51 -15.28
C TYR A 4 -7.13 9.84 -15.13
N MET A 5 -8.04 9.94 -14.16
CA MET A 5 -8.71 11.20 -13.82
C MET A 5 -7.73 12.05 -12.97
N PRO A 6 -7.55 13.35 -13.24
CA PRO A 6 -6.56 14.16 -12.54
C PRO A 6 -6.94 14.37 -11.06
N MET A 7 -5.92 14.42 -10.20
CA MET A 7 -6.06 14.79 -8.79
C MET A 7 -6.57 16.24 -8.68
N CYS A 8 -7.65 16.46 -7.92
CA CYS A 8 -8.18 17.80 -7.61
C CYS A 8 -7.53 18.39 -6.34
N PRO A 9 -7.55 19.73 -6.15
CA PRO A 9 -6.46 20.47 -5.53
C PRO A 9 -6.34 20.31 -4.01
N VAL A 10 -5.09 20.42 -3.55
CA VAL A 10 -4.68 20.51 -2.15
C VAL A 10 -4.94 21.93 -1.64
N GLN A 11 -5.72 22.09 -0.57
CA GLN A 11 -5.86 23.37 0.11
C GLN A 11 -4.88 23.42 1.29
N TRP A 12 -3.94 24.36 1.24
CA TRP A 12 -3.02 24.65 2.34
C TRP A 12 -3.63 25.74 3.22
N LEU A 13 -3.89 25.43 4.50
CA LEU A 13 -4.22 26.46 5.49
C LEU A 13 -3.06 26.55 6.48
N THR A 14 -2.20 27.54 6.29
CA THR A 14 -1.13 27.87 7.24
C THR A 14 -1.62 28.98 8.16
N ALA A 15 -2.08 28.63 9.36
CA ALA A 15 -2.43 29.62 10.37
C ALA A 15 -1.17 30.00 11.18
N ARG A 16 -0.78 31.28 11.15
CA ARG A 16 0.28 31.84 12.01
C ARG A 16 -0.36 32.80 13.00
N HIS A 17 -0.12 32.61 14.29
CA HIS A 17 -0.54 33.55 15.33
C HIS A 17 0.65 34.46 15.70
N GLN A 18 0.47 35.78 15.64
CA GLN A 18 1.54 36.78 15.77
C GLN A 18 1.31 37.68 16.99
N GLN A 19 2.37 37.90 17.78
CA GLN A 19 2.55 39.12 18.58
C GLN A 19 3.87 39.79 18.16
N PRO A 20 3.98 41.13 18.15
CA PRO A 20 4.96 41.84 17.31
C PRO A 20 6.44 41.78 17.76
N LEU A 21 6.79 41.11 18.88
CA LEU A 21 8.11 41.25 19.52
C LEU A 21 8.78 39.93 19.94
N LEU A 22 8.21 38.76 19.66
CA LEU A 22 8.78 37.46 20.08
C LEU A 22 8.89 36.48 18.90
N PRO A 23 9.95 35.66 18.83
CA PRO A 23 10.05 34.60 17.82
C PRO A 23 8.86 33.65 17.96
N ILE A 24 8.28 33.24 16.84
CA ILE A 24 7.14 32.31 16.80
C ILE A 24 7.59 30.99 17.42
N LEU A 25 7.09 30.71 18.62
CA LEU A 25 7.45 29.50 19.35
C LEU A 25 6.63 28.29 18.88
N HIS A 26 5.48 28.51 18.23
CA HIS A 26 4.56 27.45 17.84
C HIS A 26 4.26 27.54 16.35
N HIS A 27 4.48 26.45 15.62
CA HIS A 27 4.11 26.34 14.21
C HIS A 27 3.08 25.23 14.04
N PHE A 28 2.00 25.54 13.33
CA PHE A 28 0.96 24.58 12.97
C PHE A 28 0.82 24.57 11.45
N ASN A 29 0.65 23.38 10.88
CA ASN A 29 0.30 23.21 9.48
C ASN A 29 -0.74 22.10 9.36
N LEU A 30 -1.84 22.44 8.67
CA LEU A 30 -2.98 21.59 8.46
C LEU A 30 -3.12 21.30 6.96
N LEU A 31 -3.34 20.03 6.63
CA LEU A 31 -3.54 19.55 5.28
C LEU A 31 -4.83 18.72 5.23
N GLY A 32 -5.70 19.05 4.29
CA GLY A 32 -6.80 18.19 3.83
C GLY A 32 -6.51 17.61 2.45
N LEU A 33 -6.90 16.36 2.22
CA LEU A 33 -6.75 15.69 0.94
C LEU A 33 -8.01 14.90 0.58
N PHE A 34 -8.41 15.00 -0.68
CA PHE A 34 -9.39 14.15 -1.34
C PHE A 34 -8.78 13.52 -2.58
N SER A 35 -9.06 12.24 -2.83
CA SER A 35 -8.65 11.56 -4.05
C SER A 35 -9.73 10.59 -4.52
N ALA A 36 -9.93 10.51 -5.83
CA ALA A 36 -10.81 9.54 -6.46
C ALA A 36 -10.10 8.95 -7.69
N GLN A 37 -10.22 7.64 -7.87
CA GLN A 37 -9.58 6.90 -8.96
C GLN A 37 -10.57 5.89 -9.53
N LYS A 38 -10.53 5.70 -10.85
CA LYS A 38 -11.29 4.66 -11.55
C LYS A 38 -10.36 3.94 -12.52
N TYR A 39 -10.45 2.61 -12.53
CA TYR A 39 -9.81 1.72 -13.46
C TYR A 39 -10.89 0.96 -14.23
N ASP A 40 -10.67 0.81 -15.53
CA ASP A 40 -11.54 0.09 -16.46
C ASP A 40 -10.66 -0.54 -17.54
N SER A 41 -10.85 -1.82 -17.79
CA SER A 41 -10.11 -2.61 -18.76
C SER A 41 -11.04 -3.56 -19.48
N GLN A 42 -10.90 -3.58 -20.80
CA GLN A 42 -11.62 -4.48 -21.68
C GLN A 42 -10.61 -5.07 -22.67
N ILE A 43 -10.61 -6.39 -22.80
CA ILE A 43 -9.77 -7.15 -23.72
C ILE A 43 -10.69 -8.01 -24.57
N ASN A 44 -10.52 -7.91 -25.89
CA ASN A 44 -11.27 -8.72 -26.84
C ASN A 44 -10.28 -9.64 -27.58
N TYR A 45 -10.57 -10.94 -27.57
CA TYR A 45 -9.83 -11.93 -28.33
C TYR A 45 -10.75 -12.59 -29.34
N THR A 46 -10.30 -12.69 -30.59
CA THR A 46 -11.04 -13.36 -31.67
C THR A 46 -10.14 -14.40 -32.32
N ALA A 47 -10.65 -15.61 -32.49
CA ALA A 47 -9.99 -16.70 -33.20
C ALA A 47 -10.94 -17.39 -34.17
N GLY A 48 -10.39 -18.05 -35.20
CA GLY A 48 -11.16 -19.01 -36.00
C GLY A 48 -11.40 -20.28 -35.18
N LEU A 49 -12.60 -20.87 -35.27
CA LEU A 49 -12.95 -22.08 -34.53
C LEU A 49 -12.11 -23.25 -35.06
N PRO A 50 -11.28 -23.91 -34.23
CA PRO A 50 -10.50 -25.06 -34.66
C PRO A 50 -11.37 -26.14 -35.30
N GLY A 51 -10.91 -26.71 -36.42
CA GLY A 51 -11.66 -27.71 -37.18
C GLY A 51 -12.64 -27.17 -38.23
N THR A 52 -12.80 -25.84 -38.34
CA THR A 52 -13.66 -25.24 -39.37
C THR A 52 -12.90 -24.57 -40.51
N PHE A 53 -11.58 -24.41 -40.38
CA PHE A 53 -10.75 -23.80 -41.42
C PHE A 53 -10.83 -24.58 -42.73
N ILE A 54 -10.96 -23.85 -43.84
CA ILE A 54 -10.99 -24.42 -45.20
C ILE A 54 -9.62 -24.96 -45.59
N THR A 55 -8.55 -24.41 -45.02
CA THR A 55 -7.16 -24.81 -45.25
C THR A 55 -6.33 -24.72 -43.98
N THR A 56 -5.34 -25.59 -43.83
CA THR A 56 -4.36 -25.56 -42.72
C THR A 56 -3.24 -24.54 -42.94
N ALA A 57 -3.07 -24.04 -44.18
CA ALA A 57 -2.03 -23.10 -44.56
C ALA A 57 -2.29 -21.66 -44.11
N VAL A 58 -3.55 -21.30 -43.81
CA VAL A 58 -3.94 -19.95 -43.38
C VAL A 58 -4.47 -20.00 -41.95
N GLN A 59 -3.73 -19.39 -41.03
CA GLN A 59 -4.08 -19.32 -39.59
C GLN A 59 -4.78 -18.01 -39.21
N SER A 60 -5.17 -17.18 -40.19
CA SER A 60 -5.95 -15.98 -39.95
C SER A 60 -7.35 -16.37 -39.44
N PRO A 61 -7.86 -15.77 -38.34
CA PRO A 61 -9.23 -15.99 -37.87
C PRO A 61 -10.30 -15.80 -38.96
N LEU A 62 -10.04 -14.94 -39.95
CA LEU A 62 -10.95 -14.65 -41.07
C LEU A 62 -11.05 -15.78 -42.11
N ALA A 63 -10.12 -16.74 -42.09
CA ALA A 63 -10.14 -17.89 -43.00
C ALA A 63 -10.99 -19.07 -42.47
N SER A 64 -11.59 -18.91 -41.30
CA SER A 64 -12.52 -19.85 -40.70
C SER A 64 -13.97 -19.35 -40.89
N PRO A 65 -14.91 -20.20 -41.37
CA PRO A 65 -16.32 -19.84 -41.52
C PRO A 65 -17.01 -19.62 -40.17
N ASN A 66 -16.44 -20.11 -39.07
CA ASN A 66 -16.96 -19.94 -37.73
C ASN A 66 -15.92 -19.26 -36.84
N THR A 67 -16.14 -18.01 -36.45
CA THR A 67 -15.25 -17.31 -35.51
C THR A 67 -15.77 -17.44 -34.08
N VAL A 68 -14.85 -17.46 -33.12
CA VAL A 68 -15.15 -17.41 -31.70
C VAL A 68 -14.48 -16.21 -31.06
N GLY A 69 -15.19 -15.57 -30.15
CA GLY A 69 -14.72 -14.41 -29.41
C GLY A 69 -14.78 -14.66 -27.91
N THR A 70 -13.79 -14.13 -27.18
CA THR A 70 -13.81 -14.02 -25.73
C THR A 70 -13.59 -12.57 -25.34
N GLU A 71 -14.42 -12.09 -24.43
CA GLU A 71 -14.29 -10.77 -23.81
C GLU A 71 -13.81 -10.95 -22.36
N GLY A 72 -12.81 -10.17 -21.98
CA GLY A 72 -12.40 -9.97 -20.59
C GLY A 72 -12.69 -8.55 -20.17
N PHE A 73 -13.37 -8.37 -19.03
CA PHE A 73 -13.68 -7.06 -18.46
C PHE A 73 -13.22 -6.99 -17.00
N ASP A 74 -12.61 -5.87 -16.62
CA ASP A 74 -12.23 -5.58 -15.24
C ASP A 74 -12.46 -4.10 -14.91
N ALA A 75 -13.00 -3.81 -13.73
CA ALA A 75 -13.23 -2.44 -13.30
C ALA A 75 -13.15 -2.31 -11.77
N ASN A 76 -12.52 -1.24 -11.30
CA ASN A 76 -12.50 -0.89 -9.90
C ASN A 76 -12.40 0.62 -9.67
N THR A 77 -12.78 1.07 -8.48
CA THR A 77 -12.72 2.47 -8.07
C THR A 77 -12.16 2.59 -6.66
N PHE A 78 -11.42 3.67 -6.41
CA PHE A 78 -10.95 4.06 -5.09
C PHE A 78 -11.39 5.49 -4.77
N VAL A 79 -11.74 5.74 -3.51
CA VAL A 79 -12.00 7.08 -2.97
C VAL A 79 -11.27 7.22 -1.65
N SER A 80 -10.67 8.38 -1.40
CA SER A 80 -9.83 8.61 -0.24
C SER A 80 -10.05 10.01 0.33
N TYR A 81 -10.10 10.08 1.65
CA TYR A 81 -10.11 11.32 2.41
C TYR A 81 -8.96 11.27 3.41
N ALA A 82 -8.18 12.34 3.54
CA ALA A 82 -7.15 12.42 4.57
C ALA A 82 -7.04 13.80 5.20
N GLY A 83 -6.66 13.82 6.47
CA GLY A 83 -6.28 15.00 7.21
C GLY A 83 -4.91 14.78 7.84
N ARG A 84 -4.08 15.82 7.86
CA ARG A 84 -2.78 15.81 8.55
C ARG A 84 -2.55 17.11 9.28
N LEU A 85 -2.18 17.01 10.55
CA LEU A 85 -1.70 18.08 11.40
C LEU A 85 -0.21 17.85 11.66
N THR A 86 0.60 18.88 11.41
CA THR A 86 1.99 18.95 11.89
C THR A 86 2.12 20.12 12.83
N TYR A 87 2.81 19.92 13.94
CA TYR A 87 3.07 20.92 14.96
C TYR A 87 4.54 20.87 15.36
N ASP A 88 5.15 22.04 15.56
CA ASP A 88 6.40 22.13 16.28
C ASP A 88 6.40 23.25 17.33
N TYR A 89 7.07 22.98 18.45
CA TYR A 89 7.38 23.95 19.48
C TYR A 89 8.86 24.25 19.48
N LYS A 90 9.22 25.52 19.20
CA LYS A 90 10.59 26.04 19.10
C LYS A 90 11.47 25.23 18.14
N VAL A 91 10.86 24.56 17.17
CA VAL A 91 11.52 23.60 16.29
C VAL A 91 12.24 22.46 17.04
N LYS A 92 11.90 22.21 18.32
CA LYS A 92 12.51 21.18 19.17
C LYS A 92 11.62 19.96 19.32
N TYR A 93 10.37 20.19 19.70
CA TYR A 93 9.37 19.15 19.89
C TYR A 93 8.50 19.14 18.65
N LEU A 94 8.61 18.06 17.90
CA LEU A 94 7.93 17.87 16.63
C LEU A 94 6.82 16.85 16.85
N PHE A 95 5.63 17.16 16.36
CA PHE A 95 4.48 16.27 16.40
C PHE A 95 3.82 16.23 15.03
N THR A 96 3.43 15.05 14.58
CA THR A 96 2.57 14.89 13.42
C THR A 96 1.49 13.88 13.76
N ALA A 97 0.26 14.18 13.38
CA ALA A 97 -0.85 13.24 13.38
C ALA A 97 -1.53 13.29 12.03
N ALA A 98 -1.88 12.13 11.49
CA ALA A 98 -2.67 12.03 10.29
C ALA A 98 -3.74 10.95 10.44
N VAL A 99 -4.86 11.15 9.77
CA VAL A 99 -5.90 10.15 9.62
C VAL A 99 -6.31 10.12 8.16
N ARG A 100 -6.38 8.91 7.61
CA ARG A 100 -6.84 8.68 6.25
C ARG A 100 -7.96 7.65 6.27
N GLN A 101 -8.99 7.86 5.47
CA GLN A 101 -10.02 6.87 5.19
C GLN A 101 -9.99 6.56 3.70
N ASP A 102 -9.80 5.29 3.35
CA ASP A 102 -9.85 4.83 1.96
C ASP A 102 -11.02 3.88 1.74
N ALA A 103 -11.63 3.98 0.57
CA ALA A 103 -12.70 3.14 0.08
C ALA A 103 -12.27 2.44 -1.21
N SER A 104 -12.52 1.14 -1.33
CA SER A 104 -12.30 0.38 -2.57
C SER A 104 -13.55 -0.38 -3.00
N SER A 105 -13.88 -0.35 -4.29
CA SER A 105 -14.97 -1.17 -4.85
C SER A 105 -14.61 -2.65 -4.93
N ARG A 106 -13.35 -3.02 -4.66
CA ARG A 106 -12.89 -4.42 -4.63
C ARG A 106 -13.44 -5.20 -3.44
N PHE A 107 -13.94 -4.52 -2.43
CA PHE A 107 -14.56 -5.13 -1.24
C PHE A 107 -16.08 -5.07 -1.26
N GLY A 108 -16.70 -5.93 -0.46
CA GLY A 108 -18.14 -5.96 -0.27
C GLY A 108 -18.70 -4.63 0.27
N PRO A 109 -20.00 -4.32 0.05
CA PRO A 109 -20.60 -3.03 0.42
C PRO A 109 -20.33 -2.60 1.86
N ASN A 110 -20.28 -3.55 2.80
CA ASN A 110 -20.06 -3.30 4.23
C ASN A 110 -18.58 -3.09 4.61
N ASN A 111 -17.64 -3.43 3.73
CA ASN A 111 -16.21 -3.46 4.02
C ASN A 111 -15.37 -2.55 3.10
N ARG A 112 -16.02 -1.70 2.30
CA ARG A 112 -15.32 -0.82 1.35
C ARG A 112 -14.38 0.15 2.04
N TYR A 113 -14.82 0.73 3.15
CA TYR A 113 -14.11 1.79 3.87
C TYR A 113 -13.21 1.23 4.98
N ALA A 114 -12.00 1.75 5.09
CA ALA A 114 -11.09 1.49 6.21
C ALA A 114 -10.36 2.77 6.62
N VAL A 115 -10.05 2.88 7.92
CA VAL A 115 -9.37 4.03 8.52
C VAL A 115 -7.93 3.67 8.91
N PHE A 116 -7.02 4.58 8.58
CA PHE A 116 -5.57 4.45 8.63
C PHE A 116 -4.97 5.65 9.38
N PRO A 117 -4.89 5.57 10.72
CA PRO A 117 -4.26 6.61 11.52
C PRO A 117 -2.73 6.49 11.51
N SER A 118 -2.06 7.61 11.71
CA SER A 118 -0.63 7.65 12.04
C SER A 118 -0.30 8.82 12.96
N PHE A 119 0.75 8.64 13.75
CA PHE A 119 1.32 9.69 14.57
C PHE A 119 2.85 9.56 14.64
N SER A 120 3.53 10.67 14.80
CA SER A 120 4.96 10.72 15.05
C SER A 120 5.32 11.82 16.04
N LEU A 121 6.37 11.55 16.79
CA LEU A 121 7.00 12.47 17.74
C LEU A 121 8.47 12.57 17.37
N GLY A 122 9.01 13.78 17.49
CA GLY A 122 10.42 14.06 17.32
C GLY A 122 10.90 15.02 18.40
N TRP A 123 12.11 14.82 18.88
CA TRP A 123 12.76 15.70 19.84
C TRP A 123 14.19 16.00 19.39
N ARG A 124 14.45 17.26 19.06
CA ARG A 124 15.80 17.76 18.79
C ARG A 124 16.49 18.11 20.09
N LEU A 125 17.27 17.16 20.59
CA LEU A 125 18.13 17.32 21.76
C LEU A 125 19.28 18.32 21.49
N SER A 126 19.73 18.44 20.24
CA SER A 126 20.69 19.47 19.81
C SER A 126 20.22 20.89 20.11
N GLU A 127 18.91 21.12 20.21
CA GLU A 127 18.36 22.44 20.52
C GLU A 127 18.18 22.71 22.02
N GLU A 128 18.48 21.74 22.89
CA GLU A 128 18.33 21.90 24.33
C GLU A 128 19.50 22.66 24.96
N PRO A 129 19.25 23.77 25.70
CA PRO A 129 20.32 24.59 26.27
C PRO A 129 21.27 23.83 27.19
N PHE A 130 20.77 22.81 27.89
CA PHE A 130 21.55 22.00 28.81
C PHE A 130 22.43 20.95 28.11
N LEU A 131 22.11 20.56 26.87
CA LEU A 131 22.92 19.60 26.09
C LEU A 131 23.85 20.28 25.10
N LYS A 132 23.52 21.47 24.60
CA LYS A 132 24.36 22.22 23.64
C LYS A 132 25.84 22.27 24.02
N PRO A 133 26.24 22.65 25.26
CA PRO A 133 27.66 22.73 25.62
C PRO A 133 28.38 21.38 25.59
N ILE A 134 27.66 20.27 25.84
CA ILE A 134 28.21 18.92 25.82
C ILE A 134 28.36 18.44 24.37
N LEU A 135 27.32 18.64 23.55
CA LEU A 135 27.29 18.24 22.15
C LEU A 135 28.34 19.01 21.30
N GLU A 136 28.51 20.30 21.56
CA GLU A 136 29.53 21.13 20.89
C GLU A 136 30.96 20.65 21.18
N LYS A 137 31.24 20.18 22.40
CA LYS A 137 32.55 19.63 22.78
C LYS A 137 32.89 18.37 21.97
N VAL A 138 31.90 17.53 21.71
CA VAL A 138 32.04 16.30 20.90
C VAL A 138 31.74 16.50 19.42
N LYS A 139 31.60 17.76 18.97
CA LYS A 139 31.36 18.15 17.56
C LYS A 139 30.07 17.56 16.96
N ILE A 140 29.03 17.41 17.78
CA ILE A 140 27.68 17.05 17.36
C ILE A 140 26.85 18.33 17.16
N ASN A 141 26.31 18.50 15.96
CA ASN A 141 25.48 19.65 15.56
C ASN A 141 23.99 19.30 15.54
N GLU A 142 23.65 18.06 15.19
CA GLU A 142 22.28 17.56 15.23
C GLU A 142 22.22 16.29 16.06
N LEU A 143 21.30 16.26 17.01
CA LEU A 143 20.90 15.05 17.73
C LEU A 143 19.39 15.10 17.85
N LYS A 144 18.72 14.23 17.11
CA LYS A 144 17.27 14.15 17.08
C LYS A 144 16.83 12.73 17.32
N LEU A 145 15.95 12.54 18.29
CA LEU A 145 15.23 11.29 18.50
C LEU A 145 13.87 11.37 17.85
N ARG A 146 13.41 10.27 17.26
CA ARG A 146 12.10 10.18 16.63
C ARG A 146 11.46 8.84 16.91
N GLY A 147 10.14 8.86 17.02
CA GLY A 147 9.32 7.66 17.17
C GLY A 147 7.98 7.87 16.50
N GLY A 148 7.39 6.80 16.00
CA GLY A 148 6.10 6.90 15.36
C GLY A 148 5.39 5.57 15.23
N TYR A 149 4.09 5.67 14.97
CA TYR A 149 3.25 4.56 14.60
C TYR A 149 2.37 4.97 13.42
N GLY A 150 2.11 4.03 12.53
CA GLY A 150 1.17 4.21 11.45
C GLY A 150 0.55 2.90 11.03
N ARG A 151 -0.74 2.96 10.66
CA ARG A 151 -1.43 1.86 9.99
C ARG A 151 -1.57 2.20 8.51
N THR A 152 -1.27 1.25 7.65
CA THR A 152 -1.54 1.32 6.20
C THR A 152 -2.44 0.18 5.77
N GLY A 153 -3.10 0.35 4.63
CA GLY A 153 -4.01 -0.64 4.05
C GLY A 153 -3.50 -1.17 2.73
N ASN A 154 -3.73 -2.46 2.48
CA ASN A 154 -3.54 -3.10 1.19
C ASN A 154 -4.90 -3.60 0.67
N ALA A 155 -5.18 -3.26 -0.59
CA ALA A 155 -6.37 -3.67 -1.33
C ALA A 155 -6.01 -4.24 -2.71
N ASN A 156 -4.78 -4.76 -2.85
CA ASN A 156 -4.27 -5.31 -4.09
C ASN A 156 -4.77 -6.73 -4.34
N ILE A 157 -6.09 -6.84 -4.57
CA ILE A 157 -6.81 -8.03 -4.99
C ILE A 157 -7.52 -7.77 -6.32
N GLY A 158 -7.96 -8.83 -6.98
CA GLY A 158 -8.81 -8.71 -8.16
C GLY A 158 -10.13 -8.00 -7.85
N SER A 159 -10.73 -7.38 -8.87
CA SER A 159 -12.06 -6.79 -8.75
C SER A 159 -13.12 -7.88 -8.58
N PHE A 160 -14.23 -7.53 -7.91
CA PHE A 160 -15.36 -8.43 -7.70
C PHE A 160 -15.05 -9.74 -6.95
N THR A 161 -13.89 -9.85 -6.28
CA THR A 161 -13.47 -11.07 -5.55
C THR A 161 -14.30 -11.36 -4.29
N TYR A 162 -15.16 -10.44 -3.85
CA TYR A 162 -16.10 -10.64 -2.75
C TYR A 162 -17.41 -11.33 -3.17
N VAL A 163 -17.71 -11.45 -4.46
CA VAL A 163 -18.90 -12.14 -4.99
C VAL A 163 -18.55 -13.50 -5.58
N ASN A 164 -19.55 -14.40 -5.65
CA ASN A 164 -19.43 -15.63 -6.42
C ASN A 164 -19.80 -15.35 -7.88
N ALA A 165 -18.90 -15.69 -8.82
CA ALA A 165 -19.18 -15.54 -10.24
C ALA A 165 -19.75 -16.82 -10.84
N ILE A 166 -20.51 -16.67 -11.92
CA ILE A 166 -21.00 -17.79 -12.73
C ILE A 166 -20.15 -17.86 -13.99
N THR A 167 -19.43 -18.96 -14.17
CA THR A 167 -18.71 -19.24 -15.40
C THR A 167 -19.66 -19.83 -16.43
N LEU A 168 -19.83 -19.12 -17.55
CA LEU A 168 -20.61 -19.59 -18.70
C LEU A 168 -19.79 -20.57 -19.56
N ASN A 169 -20.39 -21.07 -20.64
CA ASN A 169 -19.76 -21.97 -21.60
C ASN A 169 -19.38 -23.36 -21.05
N LYS A 170 -20.01 -23.80 -19.97
CA LYS A 170 -19.96 -25.17 -19.46
C LYS A 170 -21.01 -26.02 -20.15
N ASN A 171 -20.86 -26.08 -21.47
CA ASN A 171 -21.88 -26.59 -22.38
C ASN A 171 -21.78 -28.11 -22.47
N TYR A 172 -22.92 -28.77 -22.69
CA TYR A 172 -23.02 -30.21 -22.84
C TYR A 172 -23.77 -30.55 -24.12
N ALA A 173 -23.54 -31.75 -24.64
CA ALA A 173 -24.19 -32.23 -25.85
C ALA A 173 -25.50 -32.95 -25.52
N SER A 174 -26.53 -32.73 -26.32
CA SER A 174 -27.74 -33.55 -26.34
C SER A 174 -28.05 -33.92 -27.80
N GLY A 175 -27.72 -35.15 -28.17
CA GLY A 175 -27.66 -35.56 -29.57
C GLY A 175 -26.68 -34.71 -30.37
N ASN A 176 -27.14 -34.15 -31.49
CA ASN A 176 -26.37 -33.23 -32.34
C ASN A 176 -26.44 -31.76 -31.89
N ASN A 177 -27.14 -31.46 -30.80
CA ASN A 177 -27.33 -30.08 -30.32
C ASN A 177 -26.38 -29.77 -29.16
N ARG A 178 -25.80 -28.56 -29.19
CA ARG A 178 -25.07 -27.98 -28.06
C ARG A 178 -26.07 -27.30 -27.12
N LEU A 179 -26.11 -27.74 -25.87
CA LEU A 179 -26.86 -27.07 -24.81
C LEU A 179 -25.93 -26.16 -24.01
N TYR A 180 -26.32 -24.91 -23.85
CA TYR A 180 -25.56 -23.94 -23.07
C TYR A 180 -25.69 -24.24 -21.58
N GLY A 181 -24.56 -24.28 -20.89
CA GLY A 181 -24.49 -24.53 -19.46
C GLY A 181 -23.59 -23.54 -18.76
N SER A 182 -23.75 -23.49 -17.45
CA SER A 182 -23.01 -22.61 -16.56
C SER A 182 -22.73 -23.32 -15.25
N GLN A 183 -21.70 -22.86 -14.55
CA GLN A 183 -21.37 -23.36 -13.22
C GLN A 183 -20.88 -22.21 -12.33
N GLN A 184 -20.98 -22.37 -11.01
CA GLN A 184 -20.35 -21.44 -10.07
C GLN A 184 -18.82 -21.55 -10.16
N SER A 185 -18.12 -20.43 -10.01
CA SER A 185 -16.66 -20.38 -10.15
C SER A 185 -15.91 -20.37 -8.81
N GLY A 186 -16.61 -20.23 -7.68
CA GLY A 186 -16.01 -20.13 -6.37
C GLY A 186 -17.04 -19.91 -5.26
N PHE A 187 -16.59 -19.29 -4.17
CA PHE A 187 -17.46 -18.86 -3.07
C PHE A 187 -17.43 -17.34 -2.93
N ALA A 188 -18.57 -16.76 -2.56
CA ALA A 188 -18.62 -15.35 -2.19
C ALA A 188 -18.00 -15.15 -0.81
N ASN A 189 -17.35 -14.02 -0.61
CA ASN A 189 -16.90 -13.56 0.69
C ASN A 189 -17.30 -12.08 0.87
N PRO A 190 -18.54 -11.79 1.30
CA PRO A 190 -18.99 -10.42 1.52
C PRO A 190 -18.21 -9.71 2.65
N ASP A 191 -17.55 -10.49 3.52
CA ASP A 191 -16.76 -10.01 4.65
C ASP A 191 -15.29 -9.70 4.29
N LEU A 192 -14.91 -9.91 3.02
CA LEU A 192 -13.58 -9.56 2.54
C LEU A 192 -13.31 -8.06 2.74
N THR A 193 -12.22 -7.75 3.43
CA THR A 193 -11.85 -6.40 3.87
C THR A 193 -10.37 -6.11 3.62
N TRP A 194 -9.90 -4.93 3.97
CA TRP A 194 -8.52 -4.50 3.79
C TRP A 194 -7.53 -5.36 4.60
N GLU A 195 -6.41 -5.74 3.99
CA GLU A 195 -5.23 -6.15 4.76
C GLU A 195 -4.67 -4.91 5.46
N LYS A 196 -4.38 -5.03 6.76
CA LYS A 196 -3.92 -3.90 7.59
C LYS A 196 -2.51 -4.14 8.05
N ASN A 197 -1.66 -3.13 7.88
CA ASN A 197 -0.27 -3.20 8.24
C ASN A 197 0.06 -2.14 9.29
N ASP A 198 0.41 -2.60 10.49
CA ASP A 198 0.73 -1.78 11.66
C ASP A 198 2.23 -1.65 11.82
N GLN A 199 2.76 -0.45 11.69
CA GLN A 199 4.18 -0.19 11.81
C GLN A 199 4.48 0.75 12.97
N THR A 200 5.43 0.38 13.81
CA THR A 200 6.06 1.24 14.81
C THR A 200 7.53 1.38 14.47
N SER A 201 8.05 2.60 14.59
CA SER A 201 9.48 2.86 14.41
C SER A 201 10.02 3.77 15.52
N VAL A 202 11.29 3.56 15.85
CA VAL A 202 12.10 4.44 16.70
C VAL A 202 13.41 4.67 15.97
N GLY A 203 13.87 5.91 15.91
CA GLY A 203 15.08 6.27 15.22
C GLY A 203 15.80 7.45 15.84
N ALA A 204 17.05 7.62 15.43
CA ALA A 204 17.90 8.72 15.81
C ALA A 204 18.62 9.29 14.58
N ASP A 205 18.66 10.61 14.50
CA ASP A 205 19.40 11.35 13.49
C ASP A 205 20.56 12.08 14.20
N LEU A 206 21.78 11.89 13.70
CA LEU A 206 23.03 12.43 14.24
C LEU A 206 23.76 13.21 13.15
N GLY A 207 24.18 14.43 13.46
CA GLY A 207 24.99 15.27 12.57
C GLY A 207 26.28 15.69 13.26
N PHE A 208 27.43 15.47 12.62
CA PHE A 208 28.75 15.84 13.13
C PHE A 208 29.45 16.82 12.19
N PHE A 209 30.39 17.59 12.74
CA PHE A 209 31.29 18.48 11.98
C PHE A 209 30.55 19.43 11.04
N ASN A 210 29.57 20.16 11.57
CA ASN A 210 28.66 21.03 10.83
C ASN A 210 27.81 20.26 9.79
N ASN A 211 27.35 19.07 10.17
CA ASN A 211 26.60 18.14 9.33
C ASN A 211 27.36 17.65 8.09
N ASN A 212 28.69 17.69 8.11
CA ASN A 212 29.52 17.03 7.11
C ASN A 212 29.49 15.51 7.23
N VAL A 213 29.10 14.98 8.39
CA VAL A 213 28.78 13.56 8.57
C VAL A 213 27.39 13.48 9.17
N VAL A 214 26.44 12.91 8.44
CA VAL A 214 25.07 12.69 8.89
C VAL A 214 24.84 11.19 8.97
N ILE A 215 24.37 10.72 10.11
CA ILE A 215 24.06 9.33 10.39
C ILE A 215 22.61 9.23 10.81
N THR A 216 21.87 8.31 10.21
CA THR A 216 20.49 7.99 10.60
C THR A 216 20.42 6.51 10.96
N ALA A 217 19.79 6.19 12.07
CA ALA A 217 19.53 4.82 12.48
C ALA A 217 18.06 4.67 12.87
N ASP A 218 17.44 3.58 12.41
CA ASP A 218 16.06 3.24 12.68
C ASP A 218 15.95 1.79 13.12
N TYR A 219 15.03 1.54 14.04
CA TYR A 219 14.48 0.22 14.31
C TYR A 219 12.99 0.25 14.02
N PHE A 220 12.50 -0.76 13.29
CA PHE A 220 11.09 -0.87 12.97
C PHE A 220 10.54 -2.26 13.29
N VAL A 221 9.25 -2.29 13.63
CA VAL A 221 8.43 -3.49 13.70
C VAL A 221 7.16 -3.24 12.93
N ARG A 222 6.85 -4.15 12.01
CA ARG A 222 5.74 -4.06 11.08
C ARG A 222 4.94 -5.35 11.15
N ASN A 223 3.64 -5.26 11.46
CA ASN A 223 2.74 -6.41 11.57
C ASN A 223 1.64 -6.30 10.51
N SER A 224 1.65 -7.21 9.53
CA SER A 224 0.53 -7.39 8.59
C SER A 224 -0.50 -8.33 9.19
N ASN A 225 -1.75 -7.88 9.24
CA ASN A 225 -2.88 -8.62 9.78
C ASN A 225 -3.96 -8.79 8.70
N GLY A 226 -4.51 -10.01 8.60
CA GLY A 226 -5.59 -10.32 7.68
C GLY A 226 -5.15 -10.15 6.22
N MET A 227 -4.04 -10.81 5.86
CA MET A 227 -3.50 -10.78 4.50
C MET A 227 -4.54 -11.30 3.51
N LEU A 228 -4.58 -10.68 2.34
CA LEU A 228 -5.53 -11.05 1.30
C LEU A 228 -5.05 -12.28 0.54
N LEU A 229 -5.39 -13.47 1.04
CA LEU A 229 -4.88 -14.74 0.51
C LEU A 229 -5.98 -15.55 -0.18
N SER A 230 -5.59 -16.25 -1.25
CA SER A 230 -6.39 -17.31 -1.86
C SER A 230 -6.04 -18.64 -1.19
N LYS A 231 -6.90 -19.09 -0.27
CA LYS A 231 -6.73 -20.35 0.46
C LYS A 231 -7.16 -21.52 -0.41
N ALA A 232 -6.31 -22.54 -0.55
CA ALA A 232 -6.70 -23.78 -1.22
C ALA A 232 -7.82 -24.49 -0.45
N LEU A 233 -8.82 -24.97 -1.17
CA LEU A 233 -9.93 -25.76 -0.62
C LEU A 233 -9.67 -27.26 -0.84
N PRO A 234 -10.15 -28.14 0.05
CA PRO A 234 -10.05 -29.58 -0.18
C PRO A 234 -10.93 -30.00 -1.36
N LEU A 235 -10.58 -31.13 -1.99
CA LEU A 235 -11.21 -31.57 -3.26
C LEU A 235 -12.67 -32.04 -3.09
N ASP A 236 -13.08 -32.38 -1.87
CA ASP A 236 -14.45 -32.79 -1.53
C ASP A 236 -15.47 -31.64 -1.71
N VAL A 237 -15.01 -30.39 -1.71
CA VAL A 237 -15.78 -29.20 -2.07
C VAL A 237 -16.27 -29.23 -3.54
N GLY A 238 -15.59 -30.00 -4.40
CA GLY A 238 -16.05 -30.36 -5.74
C GLY A 238 -15.80 -29.31 -6.82
N TYR A 239 -16.43 -28.14 -6.73
CA TYR A 239 -16.48 -27.17 -7.84
C TYR A 239 -15.56 -25.95 -7.71
N ALA A 240 -15.01 -25.70 -6.51
CA ALA A 240 -14.13 -24.57 -6.23
C ALA A 240 -12.80 -25.04 -5.64
N THR A 241 -11.70 -24.48 -6.14
CA THR A 241 -10.33 -24.87 -5.71
C THR A 241 -9.71 -23.89 -4.72
N THR A 242 -10.21 -22.66 -4.65
CA THR A 242 -9.69 -21.62 -3.75
C THR A 242 -10.79 -20.76 -3.15
N TYR A 243 -10.50 -20.14 -2.01
CA TYR A 243 -11.34 -19.17 -1.33
C TYR A 243 -10.54 -17.92 -0.95
N GLN A 244 -11.00 -16.75 -1.41
CA GLN A 244 -10.36 -15.48 -1.09
C GLN A 244 -10.79 -15.01 0.30
N ALA A 245 -9.85 -14.81 1.21
CA ALA A 245 -10.16 -14.37 2.57
C ALA A 245 -9.02 -13.55 3.20
N ASN A 246 -9.35 -12.79 4.24
CA ASN A 246 -8.38 -12.15 5.13
C ASN A 246 -7.80 -13.18 6.09
N LEU A 247 -6.59 -13.67 5.82
CA LEU A 247 -5.97 -14.76 6.56
C LEU A 247 -4.56 -14.44 7.00
N GLY A 248 -4.17 -15.06 8.11
CA GLY A 248 -2.80 -15.05 8.59
C GLY A 248 -2.32 -13.73 9.15
N LYS A 249 -1.12 -13.80 9.73
CA LYS A 249 -0.41 -12.69 10.36
C LYS A 249 1.09 -12.83 10.08
N LEU A 250 1.72 -11.72 9.72
CA LEU A 250 3.15 -11.66 9.39
C LEU A 250 3.80 -10.53 10.18
N GLN A 251 4.94 -10.79 10.81
CA GLN A 251 5.76 -9.77 11.44
C GLN A 251 7.08 -9.62 10.70
N ASN A 252 7.42 -8.38 10.41
CA ASN A 252 8.67 -7.97 9.83
C ASN A 252 9.34 -6.97 10.74
N LYS A 253 10.60 -7.16 11.07
CA LYS A 253 11.36 -6.20 11.90
C LYS A 253 12.81 -6.14 11.50
N GLY A 254 13.43 -5.01 11.77
CA GLY A 254 14.76 -4.75 11.27
C GLY A 254 15.36 -3.45 11.77
N PHE A 255 16.63 -3.28 11.45
CA PHE A 255 17.34 -2.03 11.59
C PHE A 255 17.65 -1.46 10.21
N GLU A 256 17.52 -0.14 10.06
CA GLU A 256 17.99 0.60 8.91
C GLU A 256 19.04 1.62 9.38
N PHE A 257 20.13 1.71 8.65
CA PHE A 257 21.22 2.64 8.93
C PHE A 257 21.60 3.33 7.63
N SER A 258 21.81 4.64 7.69
CA SER A 258 22.40 5.40 6.60
C SER A 258 23.44 6.36 7.13
N ALA A 259 24.50 6.56 6.35
CA ALA A 259 25.53 7.53 6.63
C ALA A 259 25.88 8.28 5.34
N THR A 260 25.88 9.60 5.43
CA THR A 260 26.32 10.48 4.35
C THR A 260 27.47 11.32 4.85
N THR A 261 28.55 11.37 4.08
CA THR A 261 29.66 12.28 4.30
C THR A 261 29.75 13.29 3.17
N SER A 262 30.09 14.54 3.49
CA SER A 262 30.31 15.61 2.53
C SER A 262 31.43 16.51 3.03
N PHE A 263 32.60 16.45 2.39
CA PHE A 263 33.78 17.22 2.76
C PHE A 263 34.37 17.95 1.56
N ASN A 264 34.97 19.11 1.79
CA ASN A 264 35.76 19.82 0.79
C ASN A 264 37.24 19.48 0.99
N LEU A 265 37.86 18.84 0.00
CA LEU A 265 39.29 18.54 -0.09
C LEU A 265 39.92 19.51 -1.08
N GLY A 266 40.19 20.73 -0.63
CA GLY A 266 40.62 21.82 -1.50
C GLY A 266 39.50 22.22 -2.47
N GLN A 267 39.76 22.10 -3.78
CA GLN A 267 38.79 22.39 -4.84
C GLN A 267 37.83 21.21 -5.12
N VAL A 268 38.08 20.04 -4.53
CA VAL A 268 37.28 18.84 -4.77
C VAL A 268 36.27 18.69 -3.64
N ARG A 269 34.98 18.67 -3.97
CA ARG A 269 33.92 18.28 -3.03
C ARG A 269 33.75 16.75 -3.09
N TRP A 270 34.06 16.07 -2.00
CA TRP A 270 33.88 14.63 -1.86
C TRP A 270 32.59 14.33 -1.10
N VAL A 271 31.74 13.48 -1.67
CA VAL A 271 30.50 13.02 -1.06
C VAL A 271 30.46 11.50 -1.13
N ALA A 272 30.26 10.83 0.00
CA ALA A 272 30.05 9.39 0.07
C ALA A 272 28.74 9.08 0.80
N ASN A 273 28.05 8.05 0.34
CA ASN A 273 26.80 7.59 0.93
C ASN A 273 26.90 6.09 1.16
N ALA A 274 26.57 5.65 2.36
CA ALA A 274 26.47 4.25 2.74
C ALA A 274 25.08 4.01 3.35
N ASN A 275 24.50 2.85 3.04
CA ASN A 275 23.29 2.36 3.69
C ASN A 275 23.49 0.90 4.07
N PHE A 276 22.84 0.50 5.15
CA PHE A 276 22.83 -0.86 5.65
C PHE A 276 21.46 -1.17 6.22
N SER A 277 20.96 -2.37 5.98
CA SER A 277 19.64 -2.77 6.44
C SER A 277 19.63 -4.23 6.83
N THR A 278 18.92 -4.53 7.91
CA THR A 278 18.66 -5.89 8.37
C THR A 278 17.16 -6.11 8.36
N TYR A 279 16.74 -7.35 8.09
CA TYR A 279 15.33 -7.67 8.00
C TYR A 279 15.08 -9.11 8.41
N ARG A 280 14.12 -9.30 9.31
CA ARG A 280 13.65 -10.62 9.73
C ARG A 280 12.13 -10.70 9.59
N THR A 281 11.69 -11.68 8.82
CA THR A 281 10.28 -12.07 8.70
C THR A 281 9.96 -13.20 9.66
N LYS A 282 8.77 -13.16 10.27
CA LYS A 282 8.17 -14.25 11.03
C LYS A 282 6.71 -14.39 10.65
N VAL A 283 6.32 -15.58 10.21
CA VAL A 283 4.91 -15.96 10.08
C VAL A 283 4.37 -16.22 11.48
N LEU A 284 3.33 -15.50 11.87
CA LEU A 284 2.68 -15.64 13.17
C LEU A 284 1.42 -16.53 13.08
N ASP A 285 0.74 -16.50 11.93
CA ASP A 285 -0.47 -17.28 11.66
C ASP A 285 -0.62 -17.47 10.14
N LEU A 286 -1.13 -18.62 9.72
CA LEU A 286 -1.43 -18.97 8.31
C LEU A 286 -2.93 -19.06 8.01
N GLY A 287 -3.81 -18.81 9.00
CA GLY A 287 -5.26 -18.83 8.82
C GLY A 287 -5.83 -20.25 8.77
N GLY A 288 -5.78 -20.94 9.92
CA GLY A 288 -6.09 -22.37 10.13
C GLY A 288 -7.43 -22.92 9.58
N PRO A 289 -7.78 -24.18 9.89
CA PRO A 289 -8.91 -24.89 9.26
C PRO A 289 -10.27 -24.19 9.41
N SER A 290 -10.48 -23.45 10.51
CA SER A 290 -11.73 -22.75 10.83
C SER A 290 -12.07 -21.57 9.94
N SER A 291 -11.22 -21.21 8.98
CA SER A 291 -11.46 -20.13 8.00
C SER A 291 -12.03 -20.60 6.66
N LEU A 292 -12.47 -21.87 6.59
CA LEU A 292 -13.20 -22.37 5.43
C LEU A 292 -14.61 -21.74 5.39
N PRO A 293 -15.16 -21.47 4.19
CA PRO A 293 -16.55 -21.05 4.07
C PRO A 293 -17.46 -22.12 4.69
N ALA A 294 -18.42 -21.67 5.50
CA ALA A 294 -19.50 -22.52 6.03
C ALA A 294 -20.54 -22.82 4.95
#